data_AF-F3G6B3-F1
#
_entry.id   AF-F3G6B3-F1
#
_cell.length_a   1.000
_cell.length_b   1.000
_cell.length_c   1.000
_cell.angle_alpha   90.00
_cell.angle_beta   90.00
_cell.angle_gamma   90.00
#
_symmetry.space_group_name_H-M   'P 1'
#
loop_
_entity.id
_entity.type
_entity.pdbx_description
1 polymer ?
#
loop_
_entity_poly.entity_id
_entity_poly.type
_entity_poly.pdbx_seq_one_letter_code
_entity_poly.pdbx_strand_id
1 'polypeptide(L)' 'VADSGEGRWTIEAAIEQAVPVPVLSSALFARFRSRQTSSYADKMLSAMRFGFGGHKEPK' A
#
# COMPACT_ATOMS: atom_id res chain seq x y z
N VAL A 1 6.83 -6.16 -9.38
CA VAL A 1 7.27 -7.51 -8.98
C VAL A 1 6.03 -8.32 -8.60
N ALA A 2 5.85 -9.51 -9.20
CA ALA A 2 4.75 -10.41 -8.85
C ALA A 2 4.97 -11.00 -7.45
N ASP A 3 3.88 -11.32 -6.76
CA ASP A 3 3.92 -11.91 -5.41
C ASP A 3 3.73 -13.43 -5.52
N SER A 4 4.56 -14.21 -4.83
CA SER A 4 4.45 -15.68 -4.80
C SER A 4 3.21 -16.14 -4.04
N GLY A 5 2.58 -15.28 -3.23
CA GLY A 5 1.42 -15.59 -2.42
C GLY A 5 1.74 -15.94 -0.96
N GLU A 6 3.01 -16.17 -0.62
CA GLU A 6 3.47 -16.53 0.73
C GLU A 6 3.04 -15.51 1.79
N GLY A 7 3.07 -14.22 1.45
CA GLY A 7 2.62 -13.16 2.36
C GLY A 7 1.13 -13.23 2.69
N ARG A 8 0.31 -13.74 1.75
CA ARG A 8 -1.14 -13.94 1.98
C ARG A 8 -1.37 -15.15 2.88
N TRP A 9 -0.73 -16.27 2.57
CA TRP A 9 -0.80 -17.48 3.40
C TRP A 9 -0.37 -17.23 4.84
N THR A 10 0.67 -16.42 5.04
CA THR A 10 1.14 -16.05 6.39
C THR A 10 0.07 -15.29 7.18
N ILE A 11 -0.69 -14.40 6.54
CA ILE A 11 -1.77 -13.65 7.20
C ILE A 11 -3.00 -14.52 7.45
N GLU A 12 -3.36 -15.37 6.49
CA GLU A 12 -4.46 -16.34 6.66
C GLU A 12 -4.19 -17.25 7.86
N ALA A 13 -2.98 -17.80 7.97
CA ALA A 13 -2.57 -18.61 9.12
C ALA A 13 -2.60 -17.81 10.44
N ALA A 14 -2.19 -16.54 10.43
CA ALA A 14 -2.25 -15.69 11.62
C ALA A 14 -3.70 -15.44 12.09
N ILE A 15 -4.65 -15.30 11.15
CA ILE A 15 -6.08 -15.17 11.46
C ILE A 15 -6.62 -16.47 12.07
N GLU A 16 -6.30 -17.63 11.48
CA GLU A 16 -6.71 -18.94 11.99
C GLU A 16 -6.20 -19.19 13.42
N GLN A 17 -5.00 -18.72 13.74
CA GLN A 17 -4.38 -18.87 15.06
C GLN A 17 -4.72 -17.72 16.02
N ALA A 18 -5.55 -16.75 15.60
CA ALA A 18 -5.85 -15.53 16.36
C ALA A 18 -4.59 -14.76 16.84
N VAL A 19 -3.52 -14.78 16.04
CA VAL A 19 -2.24 -14.10 16.35
C VAL A 19 -2.19 -12.73 15.66
N PRO A 20 -1.97 -11.64 16.42
CA PRO A 20 -1.86 -10.30 15.83
C PRO A 20 -0.55 -10.13 15.06
N VAL A 21 -0.64 -9.82 13.76
CA VAL A 21 0.53 -9.58 12.87
C VAL A 21 0.46 -8.22 12.14
N PRO A 22 0.33 -7.08 12.87
CA PRO A 22 0.01 -5.78 12.28
C PRO A 22 1.01 -5.31 11.21
N VAL A 23 2.31 -5.56 11.42
CA VAL A 23 3.36 -5.15 10.48
C VAL A 23 3.27 -5.94 9.18
N LEU A 24 3.09 -7.27 9.25
CA LEU A 24 2.96 -8.12 8.06
C LEU A 24 1.70 -7.78 7.26
N SER A 25 0.58 -7.51 7.95
CA SER A 25 -0.66 -7.06 7.33
C SER A 25 -0.50 -5.73 6.61
N SER A 26 0.12 -4.74 7.25
CA SER A 26 0.39 -3.45 6.61
C SER A 26 1.31 -3.59 5.37
N ALA A 27 2.33 -4.46 5.45
CA ALA A 27 3.27 -4.69 4.36
C ALA A 27 2.57 -5.34 3.15
N LEU A 28 1.71 -6.33 3.37
CA LEU A 28 0.95 -6.96 2.28
C LEU A 28 0.00 -5.96 1.62
N PHE A 29 -0.73 -5.15 2.40
CA PHE A 29 -1.64 -4.15 1.85
C PHE A 29 -0.92 -3.01 1.12
N ALA A 30 0.24 -2.57 1.59
CA ALA A 30 1.08 -1.62 0.85
C ALA A 30 1.48 -2.18 -0.53
N ARG A 31 1.76 -3.48 -0.61
CA ARG A 31 2.04 -4.19 -1.86
C ARG A 31 0.84 -4.26 -2.79
N PHE A 32 -0.38 -4.43 -2.27
CA PHE A 32 -1.60 -4.37 -3.08
C PHE A 32 -1.86 -2.95 -3.58
N ARG A 33 -1.65 -1.95 -2.72
CA ARG A 33 -1.77 -0.54 -3.08
C ARG A 33 -0.82 -0.15 -4.21
N SER A 34 0.42 -0.65 -4.21
CA SER A 34 1.40 -0.34 -5.27
C SER A 34 1.04 -0.87 -6.66
N ARG A 35 0.06 -1.79 -6.77
CA ARG A 35 -0.42 -2.31 -8.07
C ARG A 35 -1.56 -1.49 -8.64
N GLN A 36 -2.21 -0.66 -7.82
CA GLN A 36 -3.29 0.18 -8.27
C GLN A 36 -2.72 1.30 -9.14
N THR A 37 -3.32 1.51 -10.30
CA THR A 37 -3.05 2.70 -11.13
C THR A 37 -3.47 3.96 -10.38
N SER A 38 -2.87 5.10 -10.76
CA SER A 38 -3.02 6.39 -10.04
C SER A 38 -4.46 6.64 -9.65
N SER A 39 -4.72 6.55 -8.36
CA SER A 39 -6.04 6.72 -7.80
C SER A 39 -6.34 8.21 -7.59
N TYR A 40 -7.61 8.51 -7.34
CA TYR A 40 -8.00 9.87 -6.93
C TYR A 40 -7.22 10.37 -5.70
N ALA A 41 -6.94 9.49 -4.74
CA ALA A 41 -6.13 9.83 -3.57
C ALA A 41 -4.70 10.26 -3.94
N ASP A 42 -4.11 9.67 -4.98
CA ASP A 42 -2.76 10.03 -5.42
C ASP A 42 -2.76 11.42 -6.11
N LYS A 43 -3.83 11.75 -6.83
CA LYS A 43 -4.03 13.10 -7.40
C LYS A 43 -4.22 14.16 -6.30
N MET A 44 -5.01 13.85 -5.27
CA MET A 44 -5.18 14.73 -4.12
C MET A 44 -3.87 14.93 -3.36
N LEU A 45 -3.09 13.85 -3.19
CA LEU A 45 -1.76 13.90 -2.59
C LEU A 45 -0.81 14.78 -3.42
N SER A 46 -0.86 14.69 -4.75
CA SER A 46 -0.10 15.56 -5.65
C SER A 46 -0.48 17.04 -5.47
N ALA A 47 -1.77 17.36 -5.40
CA ALA A 47 -2.24 18.72 -5.14
C ALA A 47 -1.77 19.25 -3.78
N MET A 48 -1.76 18.43 -2.73
CA MET A 48 -1.23 18.80 -1.42
C MET A 48 0.30 19.05 -1.46
N ARG A 49 1.05 18.20 -2.17
CA ARG A 49 2.50 18.40 -2.35
C ARG A 49 2.83 19.70 -3.07
N PHE A 50 2.00 20.10 -4.04
CA PHE A 50 2.12 21.40 -4.68
C PHE A 50 1.77 22.54 -3.71
N GLY A 51 0.65 22.44 -2.99
CA GLY A 51 0.16 23.48 -2.09
C GLY A 51 1.09 23.78 -0.90
N PHE A 52 1.62 22.74 -0.24
CA PHE A 52 2.48 22.91 0.93
C PHE A 52 3.97 23.04 0.56
N GLY A 53 4.44 22.25 -0.42
CA GLY A 53 5.87 22.12 -0.71
C GLY A 53 6.30 22.70 -2.06
N GLY A 54 5.39 23.24 -2.86
CA GLY A 54 5.69 23.77 -4.20
C GLY A 54 6.15 22.70 -5.21
N HIS A 55 5.96 21.41 -4.93
CA HIS A 55 6.36 20.33 -5.82
C HIS A 55 5.54 20.35 -7.12
N LYS A 56 6.20 20.55 -8.26
CA LYS A 56 5.59 20.47 -9.59
C LYS A 56 5.75 19.06 -10.15
N GLU A 57 4.69 18.50 -10.72
CA GLU A 57 4.81 17.23 -11.44
C GLU A 57 5.58 17.44 -12.75
N PRO A 58 6.52 16.53 -13.09
CA PRO A 58 7.11 16.51 -14.42
C PRO A 58 6.03 16.24 -15.47
N LYS A 59 6.19 16.86 -16.66
CA LYS A 59 5.31 16.65 -17.80
C LYS A 59 5.43 15.25 -18.38
#